data_AF-A0A123S9G2-F1
#
_entry.id   AF-A0A123S9G2-F1
#
_cell.length_a   1.000
_cell.length_b   1.000
_cell.length_c   1.000
_cell.angle_alpha   90.00
_cell.angle_beta   90.00
_cell.angle_gamma   90.00
#
_symmetry.space_group_name_H-M   'P 1'
#
loop_
_entity.id
_entity.type
_entity.pdbx_description
1 polymer ?
#
loop_
_entity_poly.entity_id
_entity_poly.type
_entity_poly.pdbx_seq_one_letter_code
_entity_poly.pdbx_strand_id
1 'polypeptide(L)'
;MKKVMKVIIGILLVIVIGIGGIGYMQHKEHEKMVAIATSEEAKKVYEEYLRMEEPAALTKEGKIRTYEVELEELGYNPMGGLMTKIYINNDKKKTMSFNLIDNEDGTYSTAYYILSGELSTFLEE
;
A
#
# COMPACT_ATOMS: atom_id res chain seq x y z
N MET A 1 43.31 29.45 -1.52
CA MET A 1 43.17 28.04 -1.97
C MET A 1 42.67 27.11 -0.86
N LYS A 2 43.42 26.88 0.24
CA LYS A 2 43.02 25.93 1.31
C LYS A 2 41.70 26.28 2.04
N LYS A 3 41.42 27.56 2.32
CA LYS A 3 40.14 27.99 2.95
C LYS A 3 38.93 27.78 2.03
N VAL A 4 39.04 28.19 0.77
CA VAL A 4 37.97 28.00 -0.24
C VAL A 4 37.69 26.52 -0.47
N MET A 5 38.73 25.68 -0.52
CA MET A 5 38.58 24.22 -0.64
C MET A 5 37.82 23.61 0.55
N LYS A 6 38.11 24.05 1.78
CA LYS A 6 37.37 23.60 2.98
C LYS A 6 35.89 23.99 2.94
N VAL A 7 35.58 25.19 2.43
CA VAL A 7 34.19 25.65 2.25
C VAL A 7 33.46 24.79 1.22
N ILE A 8 34.09 24.50 0.08
CA ILE A 8 33.50 23.63 -0.96
C ILE A 8 33.24 22.22 -0.43
N ILE A 9 34.19 21.61 0.29
CA ILE A 9 34.02 20.28 0.89
C ILE A 9 32.89 20.30 1.93
N GLY A 10 32.80 21.34 2.75
CA GLY A 10 31.70 21.51 3.70
C GLY A 10 30.32 21.55 3.04
N ILE A 11 30.19 22.29 1.94
CA ILE A 11 28.93 22.36 1.17
C ILE A 11 28.57 20.99 0.58
N LEU A 12 29.54 20.29 -0.01
CA LEU A 12 29.31 18.96 -0.59
C LEU A 12 28.84 17.94 0.47
N LEU A 13 29.43 17.97 1.66
CA LEU A 13 29.01 17.09 2.76
C LEU A 13 27.56 17.36 3.21
N VAL A 14 27.16 18.63 3.31
CA VAL A 14 25.78 18.99 3.66
C VAL A 14 24.79 18.51 2.61
N ILE A 15 25.13 18.61 1.32
CA ILE A 15 24.28 18.13 0.22
C ILE A 15 24.13 16.60 0.28
N VAL A 16 25.23 15.86 0.46
CA VAL A 16 25.20 14.40 0.54
C VAL A 16 24.38 13.92 1.74
N ILE A 17 24.56 14.54 2.91
CA ILE A 17 23.78 14.21 4.12
C ILE A 17 22.30 14.57 3.92
N GLY A 18 22.00 15.72 3.30
CA GLY A 18 20.64 16.15 3.03
C GLY A 18 19.89 15.17 2.11
N ILE A 19 20.49 14.80 0.98
CA ILE A 19 19.89 13.85 0.03
C ILE A 19 19.78 12.46 0.66
N GLY A 20 20.84 11.97 1.32
CA GLY A 20 20.84 10.67 1.99
C GLY A 20 19.81 10.59 3.12
N GLY A 21 19.64 11.66 3.89
CA GLY A 21 18.64 11.75 4.96
C GLY A 21 17.20 11.70 4.45
N ILE A 22 16.89 12.41 3.36
CA ILE A 22 15.56 12.38 2.73
C ILE A 22 15.26 10.97 2.19
N GLY A 23 16.19 10.36 1.47
CA GLY A 23 16.02 9.01 0.94
C GLY A 23 15.81 7.97 2.04
N TYR A 24 16.55 8.06 3.15
CA TYR A 24 16.38 7.18 4.30
C TYR A 24 14.99 7.31 4.94
N MET A 25 14.49 8.55 5.10
CA MET A 25 13.15 8.77 5.65
C MET A 25 12.06 8.21 4.74
N GLN A 26 12.15 8.44 3.43
CA GLN A 26 11.19 7.88 2.46
C GLN A 26 11.19 6.36 2.48
N HIS A 27 12.36 5.73 2.53
CA HIS A 27 12.47 4.27 2.62
C HIS A 27 11.83 3.73 3.90
N LYS A 28 12.11 4.36 5.05
CA LYS A 28 11.52 3.95 6.32
C LYS A 28 10.00 4.15 6.36
N GLU A 29 9.48 5.19 5.73
CA GLU A 29 8.03 5.36 5.59
C GLU A 29 7.43 4.27 4.71
N HIS A 30 8.07 3.92 3.60
CA HIS A 30 7.62 2.82 2.75
C HIS A 30 7.62 1.48 3.48
N GLU A 31 8.67 1.15 4.25
CA GLU A 31 8.70 -0.07 5.07
C GLU A 31 7.55 -0.14 6.08
N LYS A 32 7.17 1.00 6.70
CA LYS A 32 6.00 1.06 7.57
C LYS A 32 4.70 0.81 6.80
N MET A 33 4.55 1.39 5.62
CA MET A 33 3.37 1.17 4.78
C MET A 33 3.26 -0.30 4.37
N VAL A 34 4.36 -0.95 4.01
CA VAL A 34 4.40 -2.39 3.70
C VAL A 34 3.98 -3.22 4.92
N ALA A 35 4.50 -2.89 6.11
CA ALA A 35 4.14 -3.59 7.34
C ALA A 35 2.63 -3.49 7.65
N ILE A 36 2.03 -2.32 7.42
CA ILE A 36 0.58 -2.12 7.60
C ILE A 36 -0.22 -2.89 6.52
N ALA A 37 0.11 -2.68 5.25
CA ALA A 37 -0.62 -3.27 4.12
C ALA A 37 -0.58 -4.81 4.10
N THR A 38 0.40 -5.41 4.76
CA THR A 38 0.55 -6.87 4.88
C THR A 38 0.20 -7.43 6.26
N SER A 39 -0.25 -6.57 7.19
CA SER A 39 -0.65 -6.97 8.54
C SER A 39 -1.88 -7.89 8.51
N GLU A 40 -2.02 -8.73 9.54
CA GLU A 40 -3.18 -9.63 9.66
C GLU A 40 -4.48 -8.84 9.81
N GLU A 41 -4.42 -7.66 10.44
CA GLU A 41 -5.56 -6.76 10.60
C GLU A 41 -5.98 -6.11 9.28
N ALA A 42 -5.03 -5.71 8.44
CA ALA A 42 -5.35 -5.24 7.08
C ALA A 42 -5.95 -6.37 6.22
N LYS A 43 -5.39 -7.58 6.31
CA LYS A 43 -5.93 -8.77 5.61
C LYS A 43 -7.37 -9.06 6.00
N LYS A 44 -7.74 -8.94 7.28
CA LYS A 44 -9.13 -9.11 7.72
C LYS A 44 -10.07 -8.17 6.96
N VAL A 45 -9.69 -6.89 6.80
CA VAL A 45 -10.47 -5.93 6.01
C VAL A 45 -10.56 -6.38 4.55
N TYR A 46 -9.45 -6.74 3.92
CA TYR A 46 -9.49 -7.20 2.52
C TYR A 46 -10.42 -8.39 2.34
N GLU A 47 -10.27 -9.42 3.17
CA GLU A 47 -11.03 -10.65 3.03
C GLU A 47 -12.50 -10.51 3.42
N GLU A 48 -12.84 -9.61 4.34
CA GLU A 48 -14.23 -9.25 4.65
C GLU A 48 -14.92 -8.70 3.40
N TYR A 49 -14.30 -7.72 2.75
CA TYR A 49 -14.89 -7.06 1.59
C TYR A 49 -14.85 -7.94 0.33
N LEU A 50 -13.85 -8.80 0.17
CA LEU A 50 -13.86 -9.82 -0.89
C LEU A 50 -15.04 -10.79 -0.71
N ARG A 51 -15.33 -11.22 0.52
CA ARG A 51 -16.49 -12.08 0.81
C ARG A 51 -17.83 -11.35 0.71
N MET A 52 -17.83 -10.03 0.87
CA MET A 52 -19.01 -9.21 0.66
C MET A 52 -19.40 -9.14 -0.82
N GLU A 53 -18.42 -8.99 -1.71
CA GLU A 53 -18.63 -8.99 -3.17
C GLU A 53 -18.94 -10.40 -3.70
N GLU A 54 -18.28 -11.42 -3.15
CA GLU A 54 -18.52 -12.81 -3.51
C GLU A 54 -18.49 -13.71 -2.26
N PRO A 55 -19.63 -14.23 -1.78
CA PRO A 55 -19.66 -15.04 -0.55
C PRO A 55 -18.76 -16.29 -0.58
N ALA A 56 -18.45 -16.82 -1.76
CA ALA A 56 -17.55 -17.96 -1.97
C ALA A 56 -16.08 -17.55 -2.17
N ALA A 57 -15.71 -16.27 -2.01
CA ALA A 57 -14.33 -15.82 -2.17
C ALA A 57 -13.36 -16.59 -1.27
N LEU A 58 -12.15 -16.79 -1.79
CA LEU A 58 -11.04 -17.50 -1.14
C LEU A 58 -11.32 -19.00 -0.90
N THR A 59 -12.22 -19.57 -1.71
CA THR A 59 -12.48 -21.01 -1.78
C THR A 59 -12.14 -21.55 -3.17
N LYS A 60 -12.25 -22.88 -3.36
CA LYS A 60 -12.01 -23.50 -4.68
C LYS A 60 -13.16 -23.25 -5.64
N GLU A 61 -14.35 -23.11 -5.10
CA GLU A 61 -15.62 -22.95 -5.79
C GLU A 61 -15.84 -21.49 -6.22
N GLY A 62 -15.24 -20.54 -5.49
CA GLY A 62 -15.32 -19.12 -5.81
C GLY A 62 -14.55 -18.70 -7.07
N LYS A 63 -15.00 -17.59 -7.66
CA LYS A 63 -14.32 -16.85 -8.73
C LYS A 63 -13.08 -16.16 -8.18
N ILE A 64 -13.19 -15.43 -7.06
CA ILE A 64 -12.05 -14.91 -6.30
C ILE A 64 -11.43 -16.07 -5.52
N ARG A 65 -10.24 -16.52 -5.91
CA ARG A 65 -9.55 -17.67 -5.27
C ARG A 65 -8.35 -17.23 -4.45
N THR A 66 -7.64 -16.22 -4.92
CA THR A 66 -6.42 -15.69 -4.29
C THR A 66 -6.35 -14.19 -4.49
N TYR A 67 -5.60 -13.51 -3.63
CA TYR A 67 -5.22 -12.12 -3.82
C TYR A 67 -3.77 -11.88 -3.43
N GLU A 68 -3.18 -10.81 -3.96
CA GLU A 68 -1.84 -10.34 -3.61
C GLU A 68 -1.87 -8.82 -3.44
N VAL A 69 -1.16 -8.29 -2.43
CA VAL A 69 -1.09 -6.86 -2.14
C VAL A 69 -0.02 -6.20 -3.04
N GLU A 70 -0.38 -5.10 -3.70
CA GLU A 70 0.58 -4.27 -4.45
C GLU A 70 1.40 -3.40 -3.49
N LEU A 71 2.71 -3.69 -3.40
CA LEU A 71 3.61 -3.02 -2.44
C LEU A 71 4.40 -1.86 -3.06
N GLU A 72 4.48 -1.79 -4.39
CA GLU A 72 5.25 -0.75 -5.09
C GLU A 72 4.55 0.61 -5.06
N GLU A 73 3.21 0.62 -5.07
CA GLU A 73 2.37 1.83 -5.12
C GLU A 73 1.58 2.04 -3.82
N LEU A 74 2.28 2.12 -2.70
CA LEU A 74 1.69 2.47 -1.40
C LEU A 74 1.79 3.96 -1.12
N GLY A 75 0.72 4.56 -0.61
CA GLY A 75 0.71 5.97 -0.26
C GLY A 75 -0.42 6.37 0.67
N TYR A 76 -0.16 7.33 1.56
CA TYR A 76 -1.19 7.88 2.42
C TYR A 76 -2.11 8.82 1.64
N ASN A 77 -3.43 8.68 1.85
CA ASN A 77 -4.39 9.66 1.39
C ASN A 77 -4.20 10.97 2.19
N PRO A 78 -4.12 12.15 1.56
CA PRO A 78 -4.03 13.43 2.28
C PRO A 78 -5.14 13.66 3.32
N MET A 79 -6.31 13.04 3.12
CA MET A 79 -7.44 13.06 4.05
C MET A 79 -7.35 12.00 5.16
N GLY A 80 -6.28 11.21 5.19
CA GLY A 80 -6.04 10.15 6.16
C GLY A 80 -6.27 8.74 5.62
N GLY A 81 -5.53 7.79 6.18
CA GLY A 81 -5.53 6.38 5.79
C GLY A 81 -4.46 6.02 4.76
N LEU A 82 -4.13 4.74 4.70
CA LEU A 82 -3.19 4.16 3.74
C LEU A 82 -3.97 3.62 2.53
N MET A 83 -3.65 4.13 1.35
CA MET A 83 -4.15 3.57 0.09
C MET A 83 -3.42 2.26 -0.20
N THR A 84 -4.20 1.20 -0.41
CA THR A 84 -3.68 -0.12 -0.76
C THR A 84 -4.47 -0.67 -1.94
N LYS A 85 -3.84 -1.53 -2.74
CA LYS A 85 -4.47 -2.22 -3.87
C LYS A 85 -4.12 -3.69 -3.78
N ILE A 86 -5.09 -4.55 -4.04
CA ILE A 86 -4.87 -5.99 -4.18
C ILE A 86 -5.23 -6.45 -5.60
N TYR A 87 -4.46 -7.40 -6.12
CA TYR A 87 -4.74 -8.07 -7.39
C TYR A 87 -5.42 -9.41 -7.13
N ILE A 88 -6.45 -9.72 -7.90
CA ILE A 88 -7.22 -10.96 -7.76
C ILE A 88 -6.69 -12.01 -8.73
N ASN A 89 -6.49 -13.23 -8.24
CA ASN A 89 -6.09 -14.39 -9.05
C ASN A 89 -4.83 -14.13 -9.90
N ASN A 90 -3.89 -13.35 -9.37
CA ASN A 90 -2.67 -12.96 -10.08
C ASN A 90 -2.92 -12.22 -11.41
N ASP A 91 -4.07 -11.54 -11.54
CA ASP A 91 -4.39 -10.69 -12.68
C ASP A 91 -4.34 -9.22 -12.26
N LYS A 92 -3.31 -8.50 -12.74
CA LYS A 92 -3.10 -7.08 -12.44
C LYS A 92 -4.20 -6.15 -12.94
N LYS A 93 -5.10 -6.62 -13.81
CA LYS A 93 -6.29 -5.83 -14.24
C LYS A 93 -7.47 -6.02 -13.30
N LYS A 94 -7.54 -7.12 -12.56
CA LYS A 94 -8.62 -7.41 -11.62
C LYS A 94 -8.20 -6.96 -10.23
N THR A 95 -8.60 -5.76 -9.83
CA THR A 95 -8.06 -5.12 -8.62
C THR A 95 -9.16 -4.65 -7.69
N MET A 96 -8.85 -4.65 -6.40
CA MET A 96 -9.65 -3.98 -5.38
C MET A 96 -8.76 -3.02 -4.60
N SER A 97 -9.12 -1.75 -4.56
CA SER A 97 -8.39 -0.70 -3.85
C SER A 97 -9.11 -0.34 -2.55
N PHE A 98 -8.36 -0.05 -1.50
CA PHE A 98 -8.87 0.27 -0.17
C PHE A 98 -8.20 1.52 0.39
N ASN A 99 -8.92 2.25 1.25
CA ASN A 99 -8.34 3.26 2.13
C ASN A 99 -8.33 2.73 3.57
N LEU A 100 -7.24 2.08 3.99
CA LEU A 100 -7.11 1.53 5.33
C LEU A 100 -6.98 2.65 6.36
N ILE A 101 -7.89 2.69 7.33
CA ILE A 101 -7.90 3.65 8.42
C ILE A 101 -7.53 2.93 9.71
N ASP A 102 -6.52 3.45 10.40
CA ASP A 102 -6.13 2.97 11.73
C ASP A 102 -7.21 3.38 12.74
N ASN A 103 -7.73 2.41 13.49
CA ASN A 103 -8.75 2.63 14.51
C ASN A 103 -8.16 3.01 15.89
N GLU A 104 -6.84 3.19 15.98
CA GLU A 104 -6.08 3.49 17.21
C GLU A 104 -6.07 2.37 18.28
N ASP A 105 -6.64 1.20 17.96
CA ASP A 105 -6.64 -0.01 18.79
C ASP A 105 -5.79 -1.15 18.19
N GLY A 106 -5.04 -0.85 17.13
CA GLY A 106 -4.25 -1.80 16.36
C GLY A 106 -5.04 -2.52 15.28
N THR A 107 -6.33 -2.25 15.11
CA THR A 107 -7.15 -2.75 14.00
C THR A 107 -7.29 -1.71 12.89
N TYR A 108 -7.74 -2.18 11.72
CA TYR A 108 -8.02 -1.33 10.57
C TYR A 108 -9.48 -1.42 10.16
N SER A 109 -10.00 -0.32 9.64
CA SER A 109 -11.26 -0.24 8.90
C SER A 109 -10.99 0.31 7.51
N THR A 110 -12.02 0.41 6.66
CA THR A 110 -11.91 1.13 5.40
C THR A 110 -13.05 2.13 5.25
N ALA A 111 -12.73 3.36 4.82
CA ALA A 111 -13.77 4.35 4.49
C ALA A 111 -14.44 4.04 3.15
N TYR A 112 -13.70 3.46 2.21
CA TYR A 112 -14.21 3.08 0.90
C TYR A 112 -13.33 2.01 0.27
N TYR A 113 -13.90 1.26 -0.66
CA TYR A 113 -13.17 0.37 -1.55
C TYR A 113 -13.67 0.56 -2.98
N ILE A 114 -12.84 0.19 -3.96
CA ILE A 114 -13.13 0.35 -5.38
C ILE A 114 -12.69 -0.92 -6.12
N LEU A 115 -13.60 -1.50 -6.90
CA LEU A 115 -13.28 -2.59 -7.84
C LEU A 115 -12.82 -2.01 -9.18
N SER A 116 -11.87 -2.66 -9.84
CA SER A 116 -11.59 -2.37 -11.25
C SER A 116 -12.77 -2.80 -12.13
N GLY A 117 -12.90 -2.19 -13.30
CA GLY A 117 -13.94 -2.58 -14.26
C GLY A 117 -13.84 -4.05 -14.64
N GLU A 118 -12.62 -4.55 -14.84
CA GLU A 118 -12.37 -5.96 -15.17
C GLU A 118 -12.74 -6.91 -14.04
N LEU A 119 -12.59 -6.51 -12.77
CA LEU A 119 -13.04 -7.31 -11.64
C LEU A 119 -14.58 -7.28 -11.54
N SER A 120 -15.20 -6.11 -11.71
CA SER A 120 -16.66 -5.97 -11.70
C SER A 120 -17.31 -6.86 -12.76
N THR A 121 -16.87 -6.77 -14.01
CA THR A 121 -17.38 -7.62 -15.10
C THR A 121 -17.15 -9.11 -14.81
N PHE A 122 -15.96 -9.47 -14.32
CA PHE A 122 -15.64 -10.86 -13.97
C PHE A 122 -16.57 -11.43 -12.89
N LEU A 123 -17.03 -10.61 -11.93
CA LEU A 123 -17.95 -11.03 -10.88
C LEU A 123 -19.40 -11.19 -11.37
N GLU A 124 -19.80 -10.42 -12.39
CA GLU A 124 -21.15 -10.47 -12.98
C GLU A 124 -21.39 -11.66 -13.92
N GLU A 125 -20.35 -12.23 -14.54
CA GLU A 125 -20.42 -13.32 -15.55
C GLU A 125 -20.87 -14.71 -15.04
#